data_AF-A0A6P5SAW5-F1
#
_entry.id   AF-A0A6P5SAW5-F1
#
_cell.length_a   1.000
_cell.length_b   1.000
_cell.length_c   1.000
_cell.angle_alpha   90.00
_cell.angle_beta   90.00
_cell.angle_gamma   90.00
#
_symmetry.space_group_name_H-M   'P 1'
#
loop_
_entity.id
_entity.type
_entity.pdbx_description
1 polymer ?
#
loop_
_entity_poly.entity_id
_entity_poly.type
_entity_poly.pdbx_seq_one_letter_code
_entity_poly.pdbx_strand_id
1 'polypeptide(L)'
;MDTSNLTSLPEDTLEDNEQRAPQQPRPLSAFDSRPDRPPTQTSSQKYSALDWKGFFDQEEDIRIPDSDDVFHVYTAGTEGPVVFCLHGGGYSGLSFALSASKIKEKARVVAMDLRGHGKSTTENENDLSVETMCNDVLAVVKAIYGDSPPAIVLVGHSMGGSVAVHIAAKRALSSLAGLVVVDVVEGTALASLIHMQKILSSRVHHFSSIEKAIEWSVRGGSLRNIESARVSVPTTLKYDDSKKCYIYRARLEETEQYWKSWYEGLSEKFLSCPVPKLLLLAGTDRLDRALTIGQMQGKFQMVVVRHTGHAIQEDVPDEFATLVTNFISRNRIGPRGVEIPGLRRPSQTNP
;
A
#
# COMPACT_ATOMS: atom_id res chain seq x y z
N MET A 1 54.41 -39.00 -90.84
CA MET A 1 54.23 -39.37 -89.41
C MET A 1 54.95 -38.31 -88.58
N ASP A 2 54.53 -37.04 -88.64
CA ASP A 2 53.21 -36.46 -88.34
C ASP A 2 52.99 -36.41 -86.83
N THR A 3 52.72 -35.28 -86.16
CA THR A 3 52.46 -33.87 -86.55
C THR A 3 52.55 -33.09 -85.22
N SER A 4 53.54 -32.24 -85.00
CA SER A 4 53.51 -30.77 -85.16
C SER A 4 52.65 -30.04 -84.11
N ASN A 5 53.26 -29.28 -83.19
CA ASN A 5 53.48 -27.81 -83.26
C ASN A 5 52.29 -27.00 -82.67
N LEU A 6 52.39 -25.80 -82.08
CA LEU A 6 53.42 -24.81 -81.82
C LEU A 6 52.81 -23.75 -80.86
N THR A 7 53.66 -23.08 -80.08
CA THR A 7 53.62 -21.68 -79.60
C THR A 7 52.43 -20.76 -79.94
N SER A 8 52.04 -19.89 -78.98
CA SER A 8 52.26 -18.42 -78.98
C SER A 8 51.22 -17.62 -78.15
N LEU A 9 51.69 -16.74 -77.25
CA LEU A 9 51.00 -15.48 -76.84
C LEU A 9 51.05 -14.50 -78.04
N PRO A 10 50.19 -13.44 -78.21
CA PRO A 10 49.87 -12.41 -77.19
C PRO A 10 48.54 -11.61 -77.38
N GLU A 11 48.45 -10.50 -76.64
CA GLU A 11 47.81 -9.20 -76.91
C GLU A 11 46.36 -8.87 -76.50
N ASP A 12 46.30 -7.72 -75.82
CA ASP A 12 45.17 -6.96 -75.31
C ASP A 12 44.23 -6.47 -76.42
N THR A 13 42.93 -6.37 -76.11
CA THR A 13 42.06 -5.35 -76.70
C THR A 13 41.12 -4.76 -75.66
N LEU A 14 41.08 -3.44 -75.71
CA LEU A 14 40.38 -2.45 -74.89
C LEU A 14 38.84 -2.57 -74.92
N GLU A 15 38.26 -2.05 -73.84
CA GLU A 15 37.02 -1.25 -73.76
C GLU A 15 35.79 -1.68 -74.58
N ASP A 16 34.68 -2.00 -73.89
CA ASP A 16 33.49 -1.15 -74.00
C ASP A 16 32.43 -1.37 -72.90
N ASN A 17 32.01 -0.23 -72.37
CA ASN A 17 30.74 0.21 -71.80
C ASN A 17 29.53 -0.76 -71.86
N GLU A 18 28.78 -0.92 -70.74
CA GLU A 18 27.34 -0.59 -70.65
C GLU A 18 26.67 -1.01 -69.31
N GLN A 19 26.06 -0.02 -68.66
CA GLN A 19 24.78 -0.05 -67.91
C GLN A 19 24.60 -1.04 -66.73
N ARG A 20 24.86 -0.57 -65.50
CA ARG A 20 24.36 -1.18 -64.25
C ARG A 20 22.91 -0.78 -63.98
N ALA A 21 21.99 -1.73 -64.08
CA ALA A 21 20.64 -1.64 -63.53
C ALA A 21 20.68 -1.62 -61.97
N PRO A 22 19.74 -0.94 -61.29
CA PRO A 22 19.72 -0.86 -59.83
C PRO A 22 19.33 -2.20 -59.20
N GLN A 23 20.20 -2.74 -58.33
CA GLN A 23 19.93 -3.93 -57.54
C GLN A 23 18.82 -3.65 -56.51
N GLN A 24 17.75 -4.43 -56.56
CA GLN A 24 16.71 -4.45 -55.53
C GLN A 24 17.31 -4.83 -54.16
N PRO A 25 16.87 -4.22 -53.05
CA PRO A 25 17.34 -4.59 -51.72
C PRO A 25 16.89 -6.03 -51.39
N ARG A 26 17.85 -6.84 -50.89
CA ARG A 26 17.58 -8.20 -50.40
C ARG A 26 16.49 -8.17 -49.31
N PRO A 27 15.57 -9.15 -49.29
CA PRO A 27 14.60 -9.25 -48.20
C PRO A 27 15.35 -9.55 -46.89
N LEU A 28 15.09 -8.74 -45.86
CA LEU A 28 15.61 -8.94 -44.51
C LEU A 28 15.15 -10.31 -44.01
N SER A 29 16.11 -11.15 -43.59
CA SER A 29 15.82 -12.44 -42.98
C SER A 29 15.05 -12.24 -41.69
N ALA A 30 14.02 -13.05 -41.43
CA ALA A 30 13.26 -13.06 -40.17
C ALA A 30 14.12 -13.39 -38.93
N PHE A 31 15.41 -13.67 -39.12
CA PHE A 31 16.41 -13.92 -38.08
C PHE A 31 17.39 -12.76 -37.86
N ASP A 32 17.34 -11.68 -38.66
CA ASP A 32 18.25 -10.52 -38.54
C ASP A 32 17.75 -9.43 -37.56
N SER A 33 16.48 -9.48 -37.17
CA SER A 33 15.92 -8.56 -36.19
C SER A 33 16.22 -9.03 -34.76
N ARG A 34 17.35 -8.59 -34.20
CA ARG A 34 17.53 -8.56 -32.73
C ARG A 34 16.46 -7.65 -32.16
N PRO A 35 15.58 -8.11 -31.26
CA PRO A 35 14.65 -7.21 -30.57
C PRO A 35 15.48 -6.17 -29.81
N ASP A 36 15.12 -4.89 -29.92
CA ASP A 36 15.71 -3.84 -29.10
C ASP A 36 15.47 -4.20 -27.63
N ARG A 37 16.51 -4.69 -26.95
CA ARG A 37 16.46 -4.96 -25.52
C ARG A 37 16.54 -3.60 -24.84
N PRO A 38 15.50 -3.14 -24.13
CA PRO A 38 15.59 -1.90 -23.38
C PRO A 38 16.79 -1.97 -22.42
N PRO A 39 17.49 -0.85 -22.17
CA PRO A 39 18.69 -0.86 -21.34
C PRO A 39 18.40 -1.53 -20.00
N THR A 40 19.17 -2.57 -19.69
CA THR A 40 19.04 -3.30 -18.42
C THR A 40 19.29 -2.33 -17.28
N GLN A 41 18.24 -1.94 -16.55
CA GLN A 41 18.39 -1.16 -15.32
C GLN A 41 19.28 -1.93 -14.35
N THR A 42 20.22 -1.24 -13.71
CA THR A 42 20.98 -1.86 -12.62
C THR A 42 20.04 -2.21 -11.47
N SER A 43 20.36 -3.24 -10.68
CA SER A 43 19.51 -3.61 -9.53
C SER A 43 19.31 -2.42 -8.57
N SER A 44 20.31 -1.56 -8.42
CA SER A 44 20.22 -0.33 -7.63
C SER A 44 19.20 0.68 -8.18
N GLN A 45 19.12 0.87 -9.50
CA GLN A 45 18.11 1.75 -10.11
C GLN A 45 16.69 1.19 -9.96
N LYS A 46 16.54 -0.13 -10.08
CA LYS A 46 15.25 -0.81 -9.95
C LYS A 46 14.64 -0.67 -8.56
N TYR A 47 15.48 -0.64 -7.51
CA TYR A 47 15.06 -0.59 -6.11
C TYR A 47 15.32 0.77 -5.46
N SER A 48 15.57 1.84 -6.23
CA SER A 48 15.76 3.18 -5.69
C SER A 48 14.50 3.67 -4.97
N ALA A 49 14.66 4.38 -3.86
CA ALA A 49 13.51 4.95 -3.14
C ALA A 49 12.73 5.96 -4.01
N LEU A 50 11.42 6.05 -3.76
CA LEU A 50 10.52 7.07 -4.32
C LEU A 50 10.08 8.03 -3.21
N ASP A 51 9.88 9.29 -3.58
CA ASP A 51 9.39 10.35 -2.68
C ASP A 51 7.85 10.26 -2.56
N TRP A 52 7.31 10.57 -1.38
CA TRP A 52 5.88 10.58 -1.09
C TRP A 52 5.11 11.58 -1.96
N LYS A 53 5.77 12.64 -2.43
CA LYS A 53 5.18 13.73 -3.25
C LYS A 53 4.55 13.27 -4.55
N GLY A 54 4.88 12.08 -5.03
CA GLY A 54 4.21 11.48 -6.19
C GLY A 54 2.77 11.01 -5.89
N PHE A 55 2.40 10.90 -4.61
CA PHE A 55 1.22 10.18 -4.17
C PHE A 55 0.30 11.03 -3.29
N PHE A 56 0.88 11.77 -2.34
CA PHE A 56 0.18 12.69 -1.46
C PHE A 56 0.39 14.14 -1.87
N ASP A 57 -0.55 15.00 -1.51
CA ASP A 57 -0.51 16.42 -1.84
C ASP A 57 0.29 17.20 -0.78
N GLN A 58 0.21 16.78 0.49
CA GLN A 58 0.90 17.40 1.62
C GLN A 58 1.33 16.36 2.66
N GLU A 59 2.33 16.72 3.47
CA GLU A 59 2.68 16.04 4.72
C GLU A 59 2.69 17.08 5.84
N GLU A 60 2.23 16.69 7.03
CA GLU A 60 2.10 17.59 8.18
C GLU A 60 2.45 16.88 9.49
N ASP A 61 3.08 17.63 10.40
CA ASP A 61 3.34 17.21 11.77
C ASP A 61 2.26 17.78 12.70
N ILE A 62 1.39 16.90 13.20
CA ILE A 62 0.28 17.23 14.07
C ILE A 62 0.75 17.14 15.52
N ARG A 63 0.93 18.29 16.17
CA ARG A 63 1.26 18.38 17.59
C ARG A 63 0.01 18.19 18.44
N ILE A 64 0.06 17.30 19.42
CA ILE A 64 -1.06 17.06 20.33
C ILE A 64 -0.98 18.05 21.51
N PRO A 65 -2.04 18.84 21.78
CA PRO A 65 -2.05 19.75 22.91
C PRO A 65 -1.77 19.04 24.24
N ASP A 66 -1.07 19.74 25.14
CA ASP A 66 -0.76 19.26 26.50
C ASP A 66 0.11 17.99 26.56
N SER A 67 0.85 17.67 25.48
CA SER A 67 1.83 16.58 25.41
C SER A 67 2.99 16.95 24.48
N ASP A 68 4.12 16.23 24.57
CA ASP A 68 5.22 16.33 23.60
C ASP A 68 5.01 15.42 22.37
N ASP A 69 3.85 14.79 22.25
CA ASP A 69 3.53 13.86 21.16
C ASP A 69 3.27 14.60 19.84
N VAL A 70 3.93 14.14 18.78
CA VAL A 70 3.81 14.65 17.41
C VAL A 70 3.53 13.49 16.48
N PHE A 71 2.40 13.55 15.79
CA PHE A 71 2.00 12.55 14.81
C PHE A 71 2.13 13.08 13.40
N HIS A 72 2.83 12.32 12.57
CA HIS A 72 2.99 12.66 11.17
C HIS A 72 1.82 12.12 10.34
N VAL A 73 1.30 12.96 9.44
CA VAL A 73 0.21 12.58 8.52
C VAL A 73 0.54 12.97 7.09
N TYR A 74 0.14 12.12 6.16
CA TYR A 74 0.14 12.43 4.73
C TYR A 74 -1.29 12.64 4.27
N THR A 75 -1.55 13.72 3.53
CA THR A 75 -2.90 14.10 3.10
C THR A 75 -3.00 14.18 1.58
N ALA A 76 -4.16 13.79 1.04
CA ALA A 76 -4.43 13.86 -0.38
C ALA A 76 -5.92 14.11 -0.66
N GLY A 77 -6.21 14.88 -1.70
CA GLY A 77 -7.57 15.24 -2.10
C GLY A 77 -8.14 16.37 -1.26
N THR A 78 -9.14 17.06 -1.81
CA THR A 78 -9.67 18.30 -1.22
C THR A 78 -11.16 18.24 -0.88
N GLU A 79 -11.91 17.30 -1.46
CA GLU A 79 -13.36 17.21 -1.34
C GLU A 79 -13.85 15.83 -0.91
N GLY A 80 -15.08 15.76 -0.39
CA GLY A 80 -15.74 14.50 -0.04
C GLY A 80 -15.46 14.03 1.39
N PRO A 81 -15.88 12.79 1.75
CA PRO A 81 -15.57 12.22 3.06
C PRO A 81 -14.06 12.01 3.22
N VAL A 82 -13.61 11.80 4.45
CA VAL A 82 -12.20 11.51 4.77
C VAL A 82 -12.04 10.01 4.92
N VAL A 83 -11.12 9.42 4.16
CA VAL A 83 -10.60 8.07 4.32
C VAL A 83 -9.38 8.18 5.22
N PHE A 84 -9.53 7.82 6.49
CA PHE A 84 -8.48 7.93 7.49
C PHE A 84 -7.81 6.56 7.66
N CYS A 85 -6.57 6.46 7.18
CA CYS A 85 -5.84 5.22 7.01
C CYS A 85 -4.87 4.96 8.16
N LEU A 86 -4.99 3.78 8.77
CA LEU A 86 -4.16 3.28 9.87
C LEU A 86 -3.38 2.06 9.42
N HIS A 87 -2.05 2.13 9.44
CA HIS A 87 -1.18 1.07 8.95
C HIS A 87 -1.00 -0.09 9.95
N GLY A 88 -0.37 -1.18 9.50
CA GLY A 88 -0.06 -2.34 10.34
C GLY A 88 1.20 -2.16 11.18
N GLY A 89 1.47 -3.07 12.12
CA GLY A 89 2.69 -3.03 12.92
C GLY A 89 3.95 -3.15 12.04
N GLY A 90 4.89 -2.22 12.20
CA GLY A 90 6.14 -2.15 11.42
C GLY A 90 6.02 -1.45 10.07
N TYR A 91 4.82 -0.99 9.72
CA TYR A 91 4.55 -0.20 8.50
C TYR A 91 4.54 1.30 8.82
N SER A 92 4.08 2.12 7.87
CA SER A 92 3.87 3.56 8.03
C SER A 92 2.66 4.01 7.19
N GLY A 93 2.26 5.28 7.30
CA GLY A 93 1.23 5.89 6.46
C GLY A 93 1.53 5.78 4.97
N LEU A 94 2.81 5.69 4.58
CA LEU A 94 3.22 5.50 3.18
C LEU A 94 2.83 4.13 2.60
N SER A 95 2.43 3.16 3.42
CA SER A 95 1.80 1.92 2.92
C SER A 95 0.49 2.18 2.17
N PHE A 96 -0.10 3.36 2.30
CA PHE A 96 -1.29 3.74 1.55
C PHE A 96 -0.98 4.63 0.34
N ALA A 97 0.29 4.95 0.05
CA ALA A 97 0.66 5.95 -0.95
C ALA A 97 0.03 5.70 -2.34
N LEU A 98 0.24 4.52 -2.92
CA LEU A 98 -0.29 4.22 -4.26
C LEU A 98 -1.83 4.25 -4.26
N SER A 99 -2.46 3.68 -3.23
CA SER A 99 -3.92 3.70 -3.07
C SER A 99 -4.47 5.12 -2.88
N ALA A 100 -3.77 5.99 -2.14
CA ALA A 100 -4.17 7.36 -1.87
C ALA A 100 -4.26 8.20 -3.16
N SER A 101 -3.32 7.98 -4.09
CA SER A 101 -3.29 8.67 -5.39
C SER A 101 -4.56 8.44 -6.22
N LYS A 102 -5.27 7.32 -6.00
CA LYS A 102 -6.53 6.97 -6.66
C LYS A 102 -7.74 7.40 -5.85
N ILE A 103 -7.73 7.18 -4.53
CA ILE A 103 -8.83 7.55 -3.64
C ILE A 103 -9.06 9.07 -3.65
N LYS A 104 -7.97 9.86 -3.76
CA LYS A 104 -8.02 11.33 -3.74
C LYS A 104 -8.89 11.96 -4.82
N GLU A 105 -9.19 11.23 -5.89
CA GLU A 105 -10.09 11.68 -6.96
C GLU A 105 -11.56 11.77 -6.52
N LYS A 106 -11.95 11.07 -5.44
CA LYS A 106 -13.35 10.95 -4.99
C LYS A 106 -13.56 11.25 -3.51
N ALA A 107 -12.50 11.22 -2.70
CA ALA A 107 -12.53 11.46 -1.27
C ALA A 107 -11.22 12.10 -0.81
N ARG A 108 -11.19 12.63 0.42
CA ARG A 108 -9.94 13.03 1.07
C ARG A 108 -9.29 11.80 1.68
N VAL A 109 -7.97 11.75 1.72
CA VAL A 109 -7.19 10.70 2.36
C VAL A 109 -6.32 11.35 3.44
N VAL A 110 -6.30 10.74 4.62
CA VAL A 110 -5.33 11.05 5.69
C VAL A 110 -4.68 9.75 6.08
N ALA A 111 -3.39 9.57 5.76
CA ALA A 111 -2.62 8.41 6.18
C ALA A 111 -1.71 8.80 7.33
N MET A 112 -1.98 8.24 8.51
CA MET A 112 -1.30 8.59 9.74
C MET A 112 -0.16 7.61 10.02
N ASP A 113 1.00 8.12 10.39
CA ASP A 113 2.04 7.35 11.05
C ASP A 113 1.64 7.15 12.53
N LEU A 114 1.36 5.91 12.93
CA LEU A 114 1.02 5.58 14.31
C LEU A 114 2.24 5.77 15.24
N ARG A 115 1.98 5.85 16.54
CA ARG A 115 2.99 5.89 17.60
C ARG A 115 4.14 4.91 17.35
N GLY A 116 5.38 5.37 17.49
CA GLY A 116 6.58 4.55 17.29
C GLY A 116 6.84 4.10 15.85
N HIS A 117 6.09 4.60 14.87
CA HIS A 117 6.20 4.27 13.46
C HIS A 117 6.44 5.51 12.60
N GLY A 118 6.98 5.29 11.41
CA GLY A 118 7.26 6.35 10.44
C GLY A 118 7.99 7.54 11.06
N LYS A 119 7.48 8.75 10.81
CA LYS A 119 8.04 10.01 11.32
C LYS A 119 7.42 10.49 12.63
N SER A 120 6.40 9.82 13.15
CA SER A 120 5.78 10.17 14.43
C SER A 120 6.76 9.99 15.59
N THR A 121 6.72 10.93 16.54
CA THR A 121 7.54 10.94 17.75
C THR A 121 6.66 11.16 18.96
N THR A 122 6.83 10.33 19.98
CA THR A 122 6.01 10.36 21.20
C THR A 122 6.86 10.13 22.43
N GLU A 123 6.43 10.59 23.60
CA GLU A 123 7.15 10.44 24.87
C GLU A 123 7.51 8.98 25.16
N ASN A 124 6.55 8.06 24.94
CA ASN A 124 6.77 6.62 25.03
C ASN A 124 6.37 5.92 23.73
N GLU A 125 7.33 5.79 22.80
CA GLU A 125 7.12 5.12 21.50
C GLU A 125 6.76 3.63 21.62
N ASN A 126 7.05 3.00 22.76
CA ASN A 126 6.84 1.57 22.96
C ASN A 126 5.49 1.23 23.62
N ASP A 127 4.75 2.22 24.15
CA ASP A 127 3.40 1.97 24.68
C ASP A 127 2.39 1.82 23.54
N LEU A 128 2.43 0.66 22.89
CA LEU A 128 1.48 0.27 21.85
C LEU A 128 0.26 -0.44 22.44
N SER A 129 -0.21 -0.05 23.63
CA SER A 129 -1.52 -0.51 24.08
C SER A 129 -2.61 -0.05 23.11
N VAL A 130 -3.66 -0.85 22.94
CA VAL A 130 -4.73 -0.49 22.01
C VAL A 130 -5.47 0.77 22.49
N GLU A 131 -5.56 0.97 23.80
CA GLU A 131 -6.10 2.17 24.42
C GLU A 131 -5.31 3.41 24.03
N THR A 132 -3.98 3.39 24.19
CA THR A 132 -3.10 4.51 23.84
C THR A 132 -3.21 4.82 22.36
N MET A 133 -3.09 3.81 21.48
CA MET A 133 -3.20 4.02 20.03
C MET A 133 -4.58 4.55 19.61
N CYS A 134 -5.67 4.12 20.27
CA CYS A 134 -7.00 4.69 20.00
C CYS A 134 -7.07 6.17 20.39
N ASN A 135 -6.51 6.52 21.55
CA ASN A 135 -6.48 7.91 22.03
C ASN A 135 -5.65 8.80 21.11
N ASP A 136 -4.51 8.31 20.62
CA ASP A 136 -3.65 9.00 19.66
C ASP A 136 -4.43 9.37 18.38
N VAL A 137 -5.14 8.40 17.78
CA VAL A 137 -5.95 8.63 16.57
C VAL A 137 -7.06 9.67 16.83
N LEU A 138 -7.75 9.57 17.96
CA LEU A 138 -8.81 10.52 18.32
C LEU A 138 -8.24 11.93 18.55
N ALA A 139 -7.07 12.03 19.18
CA ALA A 139 -6.36 13.29 19.41
C ALA A 139 -5.93 13.93 18.08
N VAL A 140 -5.39 13.15 17.14
CA VAL A 140 -5.04 13.63 15.79
C VAL A 140 -6.28 14.10 15.02
N VAL A 141 -7.37 13.33 15.03
CA VAL A 141 -8.63 13.74 14.37
C VAL A 141 -9.15 15.05 14.96
N LYS A 142 -9.11 15.20 16.29
CA LYS A 142 -9.50 16.44 16.97
C LYS A 142 -8.56 17.61 16.66
N ALA A 143 -7.26 17.38 16.57
CA ALA A 143 -6.29 18.42 16.24
C ALA A 143 -6.47 18.93 14.79
N ILE A 144 -6.78 18.03 13.84
CA ILE A 144 -6.99 18.40 12.43
C ILE A 144 -8.35 19.09 12.23
N TYR A 145 -9.42 18.62 12.87
CA TYR A 145 -10.79 19.04 12.52
C TYR A 145 -11.58 19.73 13.65
N GLY A 146 -11.02 19.85 14.85
CA GLY A 146 -11.71 20.38 16.02
C GLY A 146 -12.97 19.57 16.39
N ASP A 147 -14.03 20.27 16.77
CA ASP A 147 -15.29 19.66 17.22
C ASP A 147 -16.26 19.34 16.07
N SER A 148 -15.89 19.61 14.82
CA SER A 148 -16.74 19.39 13.64
C SER A 148 -16.03 18.59 12.54
N PRO A 149 -15.55 17.37 12.84
CA PRO A 149 -14.94 16.51 11.83
C PRO A 149 -15.94 16.15 10.71
N PRO A 150 -15.48 16.09 9.45
CA PRO A 150 -16.31 15.62 8.35
C PRO A 150 -16.65 14.13 8.52
N ALA A 151 -17.51 13.59 7.66
CA ALA A 151 -17.75 12.15 7.60
C ALA A 151 -16.42 11.40 7.38
N ILE A 152 -16.05 10.53 8.32
CA ILE A 152 -14.81 9.75 8.30
C ILE A 152 -15.12 8.27 8.03
N VAL A 153 -14.36 7.66 7.13
CA VAL A 153 -14.24 6.22 6.98
C VAL A 153 -12.88 5.82 7.54
N LEU A 154 -12.88 5.08 8.65
CA LEU A 154 -11.64 4.50 9.17
C LEU A 154 -11.26 3.29 8.33
N VAL A 155 -10.01 3.25 7.88
CA VAL A 155 -9.44 2.14 7.11
C VAL A 155 -8.23 1.64 7.86
N GLY A 156 -8.26 0.41 8.36
CA GLY A 156 -7.18 -0.12 9.18
C GLY A 156 -6.65 -1.45 8.67
N HIS A 157 -5.33 -1.55 8.51
CA HIS A 157 -4.64 -2.78 8.17
C HIS A 157 -3.98 -3.40 9.40
N SER A 158 -4.16 -4.71 9.63
CA SER A 158 -3.50 -5.43 10.73
C SER A 158 -3.72 -4.75 12.10
N MET A 159 -2.64 -4.39 12.81
CA MET A 159 -2.69 -3.57 14.04
C MET A 159 -3.58 -2.32 13.89
N GLY A 160 -3.48 -1.57 12.80
CA GLY A 160 -4.36 -0.42 12.53
C GLY A 160 -5.83 -0.80 12.32
N GLY A 161 -6.08 -2.01 11.82
CA GLY A 161 -7.43 -2.60 11.74
C GLY A 161 -8.03 -2.83 13.13
N SER A 162 -7.23 -3.36 14.06
CA SER A 162 -7.63 -3.48 15.46
C SER A 162 -7.98 -2.11 16.05
N VAL A 163 -7.08 -1.11 15.94
CA VAL A 163 -7.31 0.24 16.45
C VAL A 163 -8.60 0.85 15.89
N ALA A 164 -8.82 0.74 14.58
CA ALA A 164 -10.03 1.25 13.93
C ALA A 164 -11.33 0.62 14.49
N VAL A 165 -11.32 -0.70 14.72
CA VAL A 165 -12.46 -1.42 15.31
C VAL A 165 -12.71 -0.99 16.75
N HIS A 166 -11.66 -0.85 17.57
CA HIS A 166 -11.81 -0.43 18.97
C HIS A 166 -12.36 1.00 19.09
N ILE A 167 -11.91 1.93 18.23
CA ILE A 167 -12.49 3.29 18.15
C ILE A 167 -13.97 3.21 17.77
N ALA A 168 -14.30 2.45 16.73
CA ALA A 168 -15.67 2.33 16.23
C ALA A 168 -16.61 1.67 17.25
N ALA A 169 -16.16 0.63 17.94
CA ALA A 169 -16.93 -0.08 18.96
C ALA A 169 -17.18 0.77 20.21
N LYS A 170 -16.18 1.58 20.62
CA LYS A 170 -16.33 2.56 21.72
C LYS A 170 -17.24 3.72 21.35
N ARG A 171 -17.58 3.91 20.06
CA ARG A 171 -18.35 5.05 19.55
C ARG A 171 -17.73 6.40 19.91
N ALA A 172 -16.39 6.42 20.02
CA ALA A 172 -15.65 7.60 20.47
C ALA A 172 -15.54 8.68 19.39
N LEU A 173 -15.79 8.35 18.12
CA LEU A 173 -15.78 9.26 17.00
C LEU A 173 -17.19 9.42 16.41
N SER A 174 -17.85 10.54 16.70
CA SER A 174 -19.23 10.80 16.29
C SER A 174 -19.42 10.95 14.78
N SER A 175 -18.39 11.40 14.06
CA SER A 175 -18.40 11.56 12.60
C SER A 175 -18.01 10.29 11.83
N LEU A 176 -17.80 9.17 12.53
CA LEU A 176 -17.49 7.90 11.90
C LEU A 176 -18.70 7.43 11.07
N ALA A 177 -18.49 7.33 9.76
CA ALA A 177 -19.51 6.96 8.78
C ALA A 177 -19.29 5.57 8.16
N GLY A 178 -18.11 4.97 8.35
CA GLY A 178 -17.80 3.64 7.84
C GLY A 178 -16.51 3.08 8.41
N LEU A 179 -16.37 1.75 8.34
CA LEU A 179 -15.21 1.02 8.84
C LEU A 179 -14.75 0.00 7.79
N VAL A 180 -13.48 0.08 7.38
CA VAL A 180 -12.82 -0.89 6.50
C VAL A 180 -11.68 -1.55 7.28
N VAL A 181 -11.73 -2.87 7.39
CA VAL A 181 -10.69 -3.68 8.05
C VAL A 181 -9.99 -4.52 7.00
N VAL A 182 -8.65 -4.48 7.00
CA VAL A 182 -7.80 -5.12 6.00
C VAL A 182 -6.96 -6.19 6.67
N ASP A 183 -7.21 -7.43 6.27
CA ASP A 183 -6.50 -8.65 6.64
C ASP A 183 -6.35 -8.87 8.15
N VAL A 184 -7.47 -8.80 8.86
CA VAL A 184 -7.56 -9.11 10.29
C VAL A 184 -8.81 -9.90 10.61
N VAL A 185 -8.61 -11.09 11.17
CA VAL A 185 -9.65 -11.89 11.83
C VAL A 185 -9.08 -12.34 13.18
N GLU A 186 -9.85 -12.21 14.26
CA GLU A 186 -9.38 -12.50 15.63
C GLU A 186 -8.76 -13.90 15.74
N GLY A 187 -9.47 -14.92 15.26
CA GLY A 187 -9.02 -16.31 15.37
C GLY A 187 -7.67 -16.57 14.67
N THR A 188 -7.51 -16.09 13.43
CA THR A 188 -6.25 -16.28 12.68
C THR A 188 -5.13 -15.39 13.20
N ALA A 189 -5.45 -14.17 13.64
CA ALA A 189 -4.49 -13.25 14.25
C ALA A 189 -3.89 -13.85 15.52
N LEU A 190 -4.72 -14.27 16.48
CA LEU A 190 -4.25 -14.86 17.75
C LEU A 190 -3.44 -16.15 17.53
N ALA A 191 -3.83 -16.99 16.58
CA ALA A 191 -3.05 -18.17 16.22
C ALA A 191 -1.68 -17.81 15.62
N SER A 192 -1.60 -16.73 14.85
CA SER A 192 -0.36 -16.26 14.22
C SER A 192 0.60 -15.60 15.21
N LEU A 193 0.09 -14.97 16.27
CA LEU A 193 0.92 -14.30 17.29
C LEU A 193 1.96 -15.23 17.92
N ILE A 194 1.64 -16.51 18.10
CA ILE A 194 2.54 -17.52 18.68
C ILE A 194 3.83 -17.66 17.84
N HIS A 195 3.75 -17.40 16.55
CA HIS A 195 4.89 -17.48 15.63
C HIS A 195 5.56 -16.13 15.39
N MET A 196 4.92 -15.03 15.76
CA MET A 196 5.37 -13.68 15.43
C MET A 196 6.74 -13.35 16.03
N GLN A 197 7.00 -13.74 17.29
CA GLN A 197 8.33 -13.53 17.89
C GLN A 197 9.45 -14.25 17.13
N LYS A 198 9.19 -15.49 16.70
CA LYS A 198 10.17 -16.24 15.89
C LYS A 198 10.40 -15.57 14.53
N ILE A 199 9.35 -15.06 13.91
CA ILE A 199 9.45 -14.33 12.63
C ILE A 199 10.27 -13.05 12.83
N LEU A 200 9.97 -12.24 13.85
CA LEU A 200 10.67 -10.98 14.11
C LEU A 200 12.14 -11.19 14.54
N SER A 201 12.43 -12.23 15.31
CA SER A 201 13.82 -12.53 15.72
C SER A 201 14.68 -13.12 14.60
N SER A 202 14.06 -13.80 13.62
CA SER A 202 14.78 -14.43 12.48
C SER A 202 14.92 -13.53 11.26
N ARG A 203 14.29 -12.35 11.24
CA ARG A 203 14.41 -11.40 10.12
C ARG A 203 15.81 -10.80 10.03
N VAL A 204 16.14 -10.25 8.86
CA VAL A 204 17.35 -9.44 8.69
C VAL A 204 17.23 -8.17 9.53
N HIS A 205 18.13 -8.00 10.51
CA HIS A 205 18.05 -6.88 11.47
C HIS A 205 18.67 -5.58 10.99
N HIS A 206 19.54 -5.64 9.97
CA HIS A 206 20.33 -4.51 9.52
C HIS A 206 20.44 -4.51 7.99
N PHE A 207 20.30 -3.34 7.37
CA PHE A 207 20.51 -3.14 5.94
C PHE A 207 21.61 -2.11 5.69
N SER A 208 22.47 -2.37 4.71
CA SER A 208 23.55 -1.44 4.34
C SER A 208 23.05 -0.21 3.56
N SER A 209 21.87 -0.30 2.95
CA SER A 209 21.24 0.76 2.16
C SER A 209 19.73 0.55 2.09
N ILE A 210 19.00 1.61 1.76
CA ILE A 210 17.55 1.56 1.55
C ILE A 210 17.19 0.66 0.35
N GLU A 211 17.96 0.73 -0.73
CA GLU A 211 17.77 -0.10 -1.93
C GLU A 211 17.84 -1.60 -1.59
N LYS A 212 18.74 -1.98 -0.67
CA LYS A 212 18.86 -3.37 -0.21
C LYS A 212 17.68 -3.82 0.63
N ALA A 213 17.11 -2.92 1.45
CA ALA A 213 15.90 -3.22 2.18
C ALA A 213 14.69 -3.37 1.25
N ILE A 214 14.54 -2.49 0.27
CA ILE A 214 13.48 -2.58 -0.74
C ILE A 214 13.63 -3.89 -1.54
N GLU A 215 14.84 -4.20 -2.01
CA GLU A 215 15.15 -5.45 -2.70
C GLU A 215 14.76 -6.67 -1.84
N TRP A 216 15.14 -6.67 -0.56
CA TRP A 216 14.83 -7.74 0.38
C TRP A 216 13.33 -7.92 0.59
N SER A 217 12.59 -6.84 0.83
CA SER A 217 11.13 -6.88 1.04
C SER A 217 10.38 -7.46 -0.17
N VAL A 218 10.83 -7.12 -1.38
CA VAL A 218 10.22 -7.63 -2.62
C VAL A 218 10.62 -9.07 -2.91
N ARG A 219 11.92 -9.39 -2.85
CA ARG A 219 12.41 -10.75 -3.17
C ARG A 219 12.06 -11.78 -2.09
N GLY A 220 11.96 -11.34 -0.84
CA GLY A 220 11.49 -12.15 0.28
C GLY A 220 9.97 -12.38 0.29
N GLY A 221 9.23 -11.68 -0.59
CA GLY A 221 7.78 -11.86 -0.75
C GLY A 221 6.92 -11.18 0.32
N SER A 222 7.51 -10.34 1.17
CA SER A 222 6.75 -9.52 2.13
C SER A 222 5.89 -8.47 1.44
N LEU A 223 6.39 -7.90 0.34
CA LEU A 223 5.66 -7.02 -0.57
C LEU A 223 5.77 -7.57 -1.98
N ARG A 224 4.67 -7.59 -2.72
CA ARG A 224 4.64 -8.09 -4.11
C ARG A 224 4.75 -6.97 -5.13
N ASN A 225 4.37 -5.75 -4.74
CA ASN A 225 4.46 -4.56 -5.57
C ASN A 225 5.75 -3.79 -5.29
N ILE A 226 6.63 -3.73 -6.30
CA ILE A 226 7.90 -3.01 -6.21
C ILE A 226 7.72 -1.49 -6.09
N GLU A 227 6.72 -0.91 -6.75
CA GLU A 227 6.49 0.53 -6.69
C GLU A 227 6.04 0.93 -5.30
N SER A 228 5.13 0.15 -4.68
CA SER A 228 4.74 0.35 -3.28
C SER A 228 5.95 0.22 -2.35
N ALA A 229 6.74 -0.84 -2.51
CA ALA A 229 7.93 -1.05 -1.67
C ALA A 229 8.94 0.10 -1.75
N ARG A 230 9.11 0.71 -2.93
CA ARG A 230 10.06 1.83 -3.13
C ARG A 230 9.64 3.11 -2.39
N VAL A 231 8.35 3.29 -2.10
CA VAL A 231 7.85 4.44 -1.32
C VAL A 231 7.64 4.10 0.15
N SER A 232 7.16 2.90 0.48
CA SER A 232 6.74 2.54 1.84
C SER A 232 7.88 2.01 2.72
N VAL A 233 8.81 1.23 2.18
CA VAL A 233 9.89 0.60 2.97
C VAL A 233 10.84 1.62 3.61
N PRO A 234 11.26 2.72 2.96
CA PRO A 234 12.21 3.67 3.55
C PRO A 234 11.78 4.20 4.93
N THR A 235 10.50 4.50 5.14
CA THR A 235 9.96 5.01 6.41
C THR A 235 9.73 3.95 7.48
N THR A 236 9.88 2.66 7.12
CA THR A 236 9.90 1.56 8.11
C THR A 236 11.27 1.39 8.77
N LEU A 237 12.27 2.15 8.33
CA LEU A 237 13.65 2.07 8.76
C LEU A 237 14.13 3.40 9.34
N LYS A 238 15.16 3.32 10.19
CA LYS A 238 15.95 4.47 10.63
C LYS A 238 17.43 4.16 10.50
N TYR A 239 18.24 5.17 10.22
CA TYR A 239 19.68 5.01 10.19
C TYR A 239 20.25 5.00 11.61
N ASP A 240 21.12 4.04 11.90
CA ASP A 240 21.86 3.93 13.15
C ASP A 240 23.31 4.37 12.88
N ASP A 241 23.67 5.57 13.31
CA ASP A 241 25.01 6.14 13.13
C ASP A 241 26.10 5.30 13.80
N SER A 242 25.79 4.64 14.92
CA SER A 242 26.75 3.84 15.66
C SER A 242 27.11 2.55 14.92
N LYS A 243 26.12 1.93 14.27
CA LYS A 243 26.29 0.69 13.49
C LYS A 243 26.54 0.93 12.01
N LYS A 244 26.38 2.17 11.54
CA LYS A 244 26.49 2.59 10.12
C LYS A 244 25.60 1.75 9.20
N CYS A 245 24.36 1.52 9.62
CA CYS A 245 23.39 0.73 8.88
C CYS A 245 21.95 1.17 9.19
N TYR A 246 21.01 0.75 8.36
CA TYR A 246 19.58 0.92 8.61
C TYR A 246 19.03 -0.22 9.46
N ILE A 247 18.23 0.14 10.47
CA ILE A 247 17.48 -0.78 11.33
C ILE A 247 15.99 -0.47 11.27
N TYR A 248 15.14 -1.39 11.71
CA TYR A 248 13.70 -1.12 11.77
C TYR A 248 13.39 0.05 12.72
N ARG A 249 12.50 0.94 12.27
CA ARG A 249 12.01 2.10 13.04
C ARG A 249 11.23 1.64 14.26
N ALA A 250 10.25 0.75 14.03
CA ALA A 250 9.42 0.17 15.07
C ALA A 250 10.06 -1.09 15.67
N ARG A 251 10.20 -1.11 17.00
CA ARG A 251 10.73 -2.24 17.77
C ARG A 251 9.60 -3.18 18.19
N LEU A 252 8.95 -3.79 17.20
CA LEU A 252 7.77 -4.62 17.44
C LEU A 252 8.05 -5.74 18.44
N GLU A 253 9.25 -6.32 18.42
CA GLU A 253 9.67 -7.36 19.37
C GLU A 253 9.55 -6.94 20.85
N GLU A 254 9.62 -5.64 21.16
CA GLU A 254 9.49 -5.08 22.51
C GLU A 254 8.01 -4.82 22.91
N THR A 255 7.06 -5.14 22.04
CA THR A 255 5.64 -4.79 22.19
C THR A 255 4.73 -6.01 22.34
N GLU A 256 5.33 -7.21 22.51
CA GLU A 256 4.61 -8.49 22.61
C GLU A 256 3.52 -8.50 23.68
N GLN A 257 3.74 -7.81 24.80
CA GLN A 257 2.76 -7.70 25.89
C GLN A 257 1.40 -7.14 25.44
N TYR A 258 1.35 -6.38 24.33
CA TYR A 258 0.13 -5.77 23.81
C TYR A 258 -0.54 -6.57 22.71
N TRP A 259 0.17 -7.46 22.02
CA TRP A 259 -0.35 -8.09 20.81
C TRP A 259 -1.64 -8.87 21.03
N LYS A 260 -1.74 -9.57 22.16
CA LYS A 260 -2.97 -10.30 22.51
C LYS A 260 -4.15 -9.35 22.66
N SER A 261 -3.99 -8.24 23.39
CA SER A 261 -5.08 -7.30 23.67
C SER A 261 -5.54 -6.52 22.44
N TRP A 262 -4.71 -6.42 21.40
CA TRP A 262 -5.13 -5.87 20.12
C TRP A 262 -6.28 -6.68 19.51
N TYR A 263 -6.22 -8.01 19.57
CA TYR A 263 -7.13 -8.87 18.83
C TYR A 263 -8.17 -9.58 19.71
N GLU A 264 -7.99 -9.64 21.03
CA GLU A 264 -8.94 -10.29 21.93
C GLU A 264 -10.34 -9.64 21.89
N GLY A 265 -11.35 -10.44 21.53
CA GLY A 265 -12.73 -10.00 21.33
C GLY A 265 -12.96 -9.09 20.13
N LEU A 266 -11.99 -8.99 19.21
CA LEU A 266 -12.04 -8.06 18.08
C LEU A 266 -13.19 -8.37 17.12
N SER A 267 -13.51 -9.64 16.89
CA SER A 267 -14.58 -10.02 15.96
C SER A 267 -15.95 -9.59 16.45
N GLU A 268 -16.23 -9.77 17.75
CA GLU A 268 -17.48 -9.30 18.36
C GLU A 268 -17.56 -7.77 18.38
N LYS A 269 -16.44 -7.08 18.70
CA LYS A 269 -16.35 -5.62 18.62
C LYS A 269 -16.66 -5.11 17.21
N PHE A 270 -16.04 -5.69 16.19
CA PHE A 270 -16.31 -5.36 14.79
C PHE A 270 -17.80 -5.52 14.45
N LEU A 271 -18.41 -6.64 14.83
CA LEU A 271 -19.84 -6.87 14.57
C LEU A 271 -20.76 -5.87 15.30
N SER A 272 -20.36 -5.40 16.49
CA SER A 272 -21.11 -4.41 17.28
C SER A 272 -21.02 -2.97 16.75
N CYS A 273 -20.07 -2.67 15.87
CA CYS A 273 -19.84 -1.31 15.38
C CYS A 273 -21.06 -0.81 14.58
N PRO A 274 -21.65 0.35 14.94
CA PRO A 274 -22.94 0.81 14.41
C PRO A 274 -22.83 1.55 13.06
N VAL A 275 -21.86 1.17 12.23
CA VAL A 275 -21.60 1.77 10.91
C VAL A 275 -21.53 0.69 9.83
N PRO A 276 -21.70 1.04 8.55
CA PRO A 276 -21.35 0.15 7.45
C PRO A 276 -19.91 -0.36 7.58
N LYS A 277 -19.72 -1.64 7.26
CA LYS A 277 -18.46 -2.34 7.47
C LYS A 277 -18.02 -3.07 6.20
N LEU A 278 -16.74 -3.00 5.90
CA LEU A 278 -16.07 -3.78 4.85
C LEU A 278 -14.90 -4.55 5.46
N LEU A 279 -14.86 -5.86 5.23
CA LEU A 279 -13.72 -6.71 5.56
C LEU A 279 -13.04 -7.16 4.27
N LEU A 280 -11.76 -6.84 4.11
CA LEU A 280 -10.92 -7.26 2.99
C LEU A 280 -9.94 -8.34 3.48
N LEU A 281 -9.87 -9.47 2.79
CA LEU A 281 -8.98 -10.59 3.14
C LEU A 281 -8.07 -10.93 1.96
N ALA A 282 -6.77 -11.11 2.22
CA ALA A 282 -5.75 -11.37 1.21
C ALA A 282 -5.74 -12.81 0.67
N GLY A 283 -6.50 -13.71 1.30
CA GLY A 283 -6.46 -15.13 0.94
C GLY A 283 -7.25 -16.04 1.89
N THR A 284 -6.67 -17.20 2.17
CA THR A 284 -7.30 -18.37 2.81
C THR A 284 -7.70 -18.19 4.28
N ASP A 285 -7.65 -16.97 4.79
CA ASP A 285 -8.04 -16.66 6.15
C ASP A 285 -9.48 -17.12 6.36
N ARG A 286 -9.61 -18.08 7.27
CA ARG A 286 -10.91 -18.57 7.67
C ARG A 286 -11.48 -17.51 8.59
N LEU A 287 -12.66 -17.00 8.23
CA LEU A 287 -13.48 -16.32 9.20
C LEU A 287 -13.60 -17.20 10.44
N ASP A 288 -13.43 -16.60 11.62
CA ASP A 288 -13.78 -17.28 12.85
C ASP A 288 -15.30 -17.50 12.93
N ARG A 289 -15.75 -18.19 13.98
CA ARG A 289 -17.16 -18.51 14.16
C ARG A 289 -18.03 -17.25 14.20
N ALA A 290 -17.58 -16.20 14.89
CA ALA A 290 -18.36 -14.97 15.06
C ALA A 290 -18.53 -14.24 13.73
N LEU A 291 -17.45 -14.02 12.99
CA LEU A 291 -17.50 -13.37 11.68
C LEU A 291 -18.23 -14.23 10.65
N THR A 292 -18.13 -15.56 10.71
CA THR A 292 -18.91 -16.45 9.84
C THR A 292 -20.42 -16.25 10.06
N ILE A 293 -20.87 -16.28 11.31
CA ILE A 293 -22.28 -16.03 11.66
C ILE A 293 -22.69 -14.62 11.23
N GLY A 294 -21.87 -13.61 11.55
CA GLY A 294 -22.15 -12.22 11.20
C GLY A 294 -22.24 -11.98 9.69
N GLN A 295 -21.40 -12.65 8.90
CA GLN A 295 -21.42 -12.59 7.45
C GLN A 295 -22.68 -13.24 6.89
N MET A 296 -23.07 -14.42 7.40
CA MET A 296 -24.32 -15.09 7.01
C MET A 296 -25.57 -14.26 7.37
N GLN A 297 -25.49 -13.43 8.42
CA GLN A 297 -26.52 -12.47 8.81
C GLN A 297 -26.49 -11.17 7.99
N GLY A 298 -25.54 -10.99 7.07
CA GLY A 298 -25.41 -9.79 6.25
C GLY A 298 -24.96 -8.55 7.03
N LYS A 299 -24.25 -8.70 8.17
CA LYS A 299 -23.84 -7.58 9.03
C LYS A 299 -22.72 -6.71 8.47
N PHE A 300 -21.98 -7.20 7.48
CA PHE A 300 -20.88 -6.49 6.83
C PHE A 300 -20.69 -6.97 5.39
N GLN A 301 -19.97 -6.18 4.59
CA GLN A 301 -19.49 -6.60 3.27
C GLN A 301 -18.14 -7.30 3.46
N MET A 302 -17.94 -8.41 2.76
CA MET A 302 -16.66 -9.11 2.72
C MET A 302 -16.19 -9.27 1.28
N VAL A 303 -14.90 -9.03 1.05
CA VAL A 303 -14.25 -9.29 -0.24
C VAL A 303 -12.94 -10.03 0.02
N VAL A 304 -12.75 -11.15 -0.66
CA VAL A 304 -11.47 -11.87 -0.69
C VAL A 304 -10.71 -11.39 -1.91
N VAL A 305 -9.63 -10.65 -1.68
CA VAL A 305 -8.74 -10.14 -2.72
C VAL A 305 -7.65 -11.18 -2.93
N ARG A 306 -7.65 -11.82 -4.09
CA ARG A 306 -6.75 -12.96 -4.37
C ARG A 306 -5.38 -12.49 -4.83
N HIS A 307 -4.40 -13.38 -4.70
CA HIS A 307 -3.03 -13.18 -5.19
C HIS A 307 -2.23 -12.07 -4.48
N THR A 308 -2.70 -11.60 -3.33
CA THR A 308 -1.98 -10.67 -2.46
C THR A 308 -1.31 -11.40 -1.30
N GLY A 309 -0.36 -10.73 -0.67
CA GLY A 309 0.06 -11.01 0.70
C GLY A 309 -0.75 -10.17 1.69
N HIS A 310 -0.24 -10.07 2.91
CA HIS A 310 -0.87 -9.44 4.07
C HIS A 310 -1.31 -7.98 3.81
N ALA A 311 -0.47 -7.21 3.10
CA ALA A 311 -0.70 -5.80 2.80
C ALA A 311 -1.43 -5.61 1.45
N ILE A 312 -2.74 -5.86 1.42
CA ILE A 312 -3.59 -5.74 0.21
C ILE A 312 -3.45 -4.35 -0.44
N GLN A 313 -3.43 -3.29 0.38
CA GLN A 313 -3.31 -1.90 -0.06
C GLN A 313 -1.99 -1.57 -0.77
N GLU A 314 -0.95 -2.39 -0.55
CA GLU A 314 0.35 -2.25 -1.20
C GLU A 314 0.47 -3.15 -2.44
N ASP A 315 -0.02 -4.38 -2.34
CA ASP A 315 0.11 -5.38 -3.39
C ASP A 315 -0.80 -5.10 -4.60
N VAL A 316 -2.04 -4.67 -4.37
CA VAL A 316 -3.04 -4.37 -5.42
C VAL A 316 -3.75 -3.03 -5.14
N PRO A 317 -3.00 -1.90 -5.16
CA PRO A 317 -3.51 -0.61 -4.72
C PRO A 317 -4.72 -0.12 -5.52
N ASP A 318 -4.78 -0.41 -6.82
CA ASP A 318 -5.90 -0.01 -7.69
C ASP A 318 -7.20 -0.74 -7.32
N GLU A 319 -7.13 -2.05 -7.06
CA GLU A 319 -8.28 -2.83 -6.62
C GLU A 319 -8.72 -2.39 -5.22
N PHE A 320 -7.76 -2.22 -4.31
CA PHE A 320 -8.02 -1.71 -2.96
C PHE A 320 -8.73 -0.34 -2.99
N ALA A 321 -8.21 0.63 -3.74
CA ALA A 321 -8.82 1.95 -3.89
C ALA A 321 -10.23 1.87 -4.50
N THR A 322 -10.43 1.00 -5.49
CA THR A 322 -11.74 0.74 -6.09
C THR A 322 -12.72 0.18 -5.07
N LEU A 323 -12.31 -0.76 -4.23
CA LEU A 323 -13.15 -1.35 -3.18
C LEU A 323 -13.56 -0.31 -2.12
N VAL A 324 -12.62 0.54 -1.68
CA VAL A 324 -12.90 1.61 -0.71
C VAL A 324 -13.85 2.67 -1.29
N THR A 325 -13.60 3.13 -2.53
CA THR A 325 -14.46 4.14 -3.19
C THR A 325 -15.85 3.58 -3.51
N ASN A 326 -15.95 2.32 -3.94
CA ASN A 326 -17.23 1.64 -4.13
C ASN A 326 -18.00 1.48 -2.81
N PHE A 327 -17.31 1.18 -1.71
CA PHE A 327 -17.92 1.12 -0.38
C PHE A 327 -18.49 2.47 0.05
N ILE A 328 -17.74 3.56 -0.14
CA ILE A 328 -18.20 4.94 0.12
C ILE A 328 -19.44 5.26 -0.72
N SER A 329 -19.38 4.96 -2.02
CA SER A 329 -20.47 5.18 -2.98
C SER A 329 -21.74 4.42 -2.61
N ARG A 330 -21.62 3.11 -2.41
CA ARG A 330 -22.71 2.20 -2.06
C ARG A 330 -23.45 2.63 -0.80
N ASN A 331 -22.70 3.11 0.21
CA ASN A 331 -23.26 3.56 1.49
C ASN A 331 -23.58 5.06 1.51
N ARG A 332 -23.42 5.77 0.38
CA ARG A 332 -23.71 7.21 0.23
C ARG A 332 -23.00 8.08 1.28
N ILE A 333 -21.76 7.73 1.64
CA ILE A 333 -20.99 8.44 2.67
C ILE A 333 -20.47 9.77 2.10
N GLY A 334 -20.74 10.88 2.80
CA GLY A 334 -20.33 12.23 2.41
C GLY A 334 -21.44 13.08 1.76
N PRO A 335 -21.20 14.39 1.53
CA PRO A 335 -22.25 15.36 1.19
C PRO A 335 -22.92 15.09 -0.17
N ARG A 336 -22.20 14.45 -1.10
CA ARG A 336 -22.65 14.13 -2.46
C ARG A 336 -22.80 12.64 -2.71
N GLY A 337 -23.23 11.84 -1.73
CA GLY A 337 -23.48 10.39 -1.89
C GLY A 337 -23.93 10.04 -3.32
N VAL A 338 -23.13 9.21 -4.00
CA VAL A 338 -22.99 9.18 -5.47
C VAL A 338 -24.34 9.19 -6.20
N GLU A 339 -24.52 10.16 -7.10
CA GLU A 339 -25.61 10.13 -8.07
C GLU A 339 -25.40 8.95 -9.01
N ILE A 340 -26.28 7.94 -8.90
CA ILE A 340 -26.45 6.94 -9.94
C ILE A 340 -27.28 7.61 -11.03
N PRO A 341 -26.80 7.71 -12.29
CA PRO A 341 -27.60 8.23 -13.40
C PRO A 341 -28.94 7.48 -13.45
N GLY A 342 -30.05 8.18 -13.19
CA GLY A 342 -31.41 7.62 -13.21
C GLY A 342 -32.14 7.52 -11.86
N LEU A 343 -31.49 7.73 -10.72
CA LEU A 343 -32.17 7.80 -9.40
C LEU A 343 -32.14 9.24 -8.85
N ARG A 344 -33.27 9.96 -8.99
CA ARG A 344 -33.44 11.27 -8.36
C ARG A 344 -33.51 11.14 -6.84
N ARG A 345 -32.82 12.03 -6.12
CA ARG A 345 -33.00 12.21 -4.66
C ARG A 345 -34.41 12.75 -4.39
N PRO A 346 -35.07 12.34 -3.29
CA PRO A 346 -36.20 13.10 -2.75
C PRO A 346 -35.69 14.50 -2.40
N SER A 347 -36.36 15.54 -2.90
CA SER A 347 -36.04 16.92 -2.60
C SER A 347 -36.07 17.13 -1.08
N GLN A 348 -34.93 17.49 -0.49
CA GLN A 348 -34.92 18.05 0.85
C GLN A 348 -35.57 19.43 0.75
N THR A 349 -36.84 19.52 1.13
CA THR A 349 -37.48 20.78 1.45
C THR A 349 -36.84 21.27 2.75
N ASN A 350 -36.03 22.33 2.66
CA ASN A 350 -35.54 23.03 3.84
C ASN A 350 -36.74 23.66 4.59
N PRO A 351 -36.77 23.59 5.92
CA PRO A 351 -37.73 24.33 6.74
C PRO A 351 -37.47 25.84 6.73
#